data_AF-A0A8J3CKQ1-F1
#
_entry.id   AF-A0A8J3CKQ1-F1
#
_cell.length_a   1.000
_cell.length_b   1.000
_cell.length_c   1.000
_cell.angle_alpha   90.00
_cell.angle_beta   90.00
_cell.angle_gamma   90.00
#
_symmetry.space_group_name_H-M   'P 1'
#
loop_
_entity.id
_entity.type
_entity.pdbx_description
1 polymer ?
#
loop_
_entity_poly.entity_id
_entity_poly.type
_entity_poly.pdbx_seq_one_letter_code
_entity_poly.pdbx_strand_id
1 'polypeptide(L)'
;MTEHLTPSDREPRRDQPDLGPVSVWTTAQQVARTQHAGRYVPDSSTHPAKMLPAIARHVITTFTRLGELVGDPMCGIGTTLVEAVHAGRAAR
;
A
#
# COMPACT_ATOMS: atom_id res chain seq x y z
N MET A 1 17.65 26.56 36.42
CA MET A 1 18.08 27.00 35.08
C MET A 1 17.89 25.80 34.17
N THR A 2 16.73 25.70 33.52
CA THR A 2 16.37 24.56 32.68
C THR A 2 16.33 25.09 31.25
N GLU A 3 17.33 24.74 30.45
CA GLU A 3 17.41 25.21 29.07
C GLU A 3 16.31 24.53 28.24
N HIS A 4 15.41 25.37 27.73
CA HIS A 4 14.31 24.94 26.88
C HIS A 4 14.85 24.87 25.44
N LEU A 5 15.28 23.68 25.00
CA LEU A 5 15.71 23.46 23.62
C LEU A 5 14.57 23.76 22.65
N THR A 6 14.84 24.58 21.63
CA THR A 6 13.86 24.91 20.59
C THR A 6 13.91 23.85 19.48
N PRO A 7 12.83 23.66 18.70
CA PRO A 7 12.81 22.69 17.60
C PRO A 7 13.92 22.88 16.56
N SER A 8 14.52 24.08 16.50
CA SER A 8 15.60 24.45 15.57
C SER A 8 16.98 23.94 16.01
N ASP A 9 17.14 23.49 17.26
CA ASP A 9 18.42 23.03 17.81
C ASP A 9 18.69 21.53 17.55
N ARG A 10 17.80 20.85 16.82
CA ARG A 10 18.00 19.46 16.42
C ARG A 10 18.87 19.42 15.17
N GLU A 11 20.17 19.24 15.37
CA GLU A 11 21.10 18.84 14.31
C GLU A 11 20.50 17.68 13.48
N PRO A 12 20.58 17.74 12.14
CA PRO A 12 20.08 16.66 11.29
C PRO A 12 20.81 15.36 11.65
N ARG A 13 20.04 14.28 11.83
CA ARG A 13 20.56 12.96 12.21
C ARG A 13 21.57 12.51 11.15
N ARG A 14 22.86 12.53 11.50
CA ARG A 14 23.99 12.31 10.57
C ARG A 14 24.02 10.93 9.89
N ASP A 15 23.12 10.03 10.28
CA ASP A 15 23.02 8.66 9.76
C ASP A 15 21.75 8.40 8.92
N GLN A 16 21.05 9.45 8.49
CA GLN A 16 19.89 9.28 7.61
C GLN A 16 20.40 8.96 6.18
N PRO A 17 20.11 7.77 5.61
CA PRO A 17 20.51 7.48 4.24
C PRO A 17 19.83 8.46 3.27
N ASP A 18 20.54 8.91 2.25
CA ASP A 18 19.95 9.65 1.13
C ASP A 18 19.08 8.67 0.32
N LEU A 19 17.77 8.75 0.54
CA LEU A 19 16.78 7.86 -0.08
C LEU A 19 16.38 8.30 -1.50
N GLY A 20 16.93 9.40 -2.02
CA GLY A 20 16.45 10.03 -3.25
C GLY A 20 15.01 10.54 -3.12
N PRO A 21 14.33 10.84 -4.25
CA PRO A 21 12.94 11.31 -4.23
C PRO A 21 11.99 10.24 -3.67
N VAL A 22 11.36 10.54 -2.54
CA VAL A 22 10.37 9.65 -1.91
C VAL A 22 8.94 10.06 -2.26
N SER A 23 8.06 9.07 -2.44
CA SER A 23 6.62 9.26 -2.59
C SER A 23 5.88 8.72 -1.38
N VAL A 24 4.90 9.47 -0.89
CA VAL A 24 3.97 9.03 0.16
C VAL A 24 2.58 8.87 -0.46
N TRP A 25 1.95 7.71 -0.26
CA TRP A 25 0.60 7.44 -0.76
C TRP A 25 -0.38 7.33 0.40
N THR A 26 -1.44 8.13 0.33
CA THR A 26 -2.51 8.18 1.34
C THR A 26 -3.55 7.09 1.08
N THR A 27 -3.15 5.82 1.02
CA THR A 27 -4.05 4.69 0.69
C THR A 27 -4.69 4.02 1.91
N ALA A 28 -4.24 4.34 3.13
CA ALA A 28 -4.75 3.79 4.38
C ALA A 28 -5.89 4.62 5.03
N GLN A 29 -6.64 5.40 4.26
CA GLN A 29 -7.67 6.32 4.80
C GLN A 29 -8.98 5.63 5.23
N GLN A 30 -9.09 4.32 5.03
CA GLN A 30 -10.25 3.52 5.36
C GLN A 30 -9.82 2.25 6.08
N VAL A 31 -10.60 1.78 7.05
CA VAL A 31 -10.31 0.55 7.79
C VAL A 31 -10.31 -0.67 6.87
N ALA A 32 -9.48 -1.67 7.17
CA ALA A 32 -9.32 -2.85 6.31
C ALA A 32 -10.68 -3.50 5.96
N ARG A 33 -11.55 -3.72 6.95
CA ARG A 33 -12.86 -4.35 6.75
C ARG A 33 -13.69 -3.70 5.64
N THR A 34 -13.73 -2.37 5.57
CA THR A 34 -14.57 -1.67 4.58
C THR A 34 -13.99 -1.78 3.17
N GLN A 35 -12.67 -1.87 3.03
CA GLN A 35 -12.03 -2.01 1.73
C GLN A 35 -12.23 -3.40 1.11
N HIS A 36 -12.39 -4.44 1.93
CA HIS A 36 -12.59 -5.82 1.47
C HIS A 36 -14.08 -6.19 1.24
N ALA A 37 -15.02 -5.39 1.73
CA ALA A 37 -16.44 -5.75 1.73
C ALA A 37 -16.99 -5.94 0.30
N GLY A 38 -17.65 -7.09 0.07
CA GLY A 38 -18.31 -7.40 -1.20
C GLY A 38 -17.39 -7.74 -2.38
N ARG A 39 -16.06 -7.73 -2.18
CA ARG A 39 -15.08 -8.09 -3.23
C ARG A 39 -14.21 -9.29 -2.89
N TYR A 40 -14.16 -9.66 -1.61
CA TYR A 40 -13.35 -10.75 -1.09
C TYR A 40 -14.23 -11.78 -0.40
N VAL A 41 -13.77 -13.03 -0.37
CA VAL A 41 -14.46 -14.08 0.40
C VAL A 41 -14.25 -13.87 1.90
N PRO A 42 -15.18 -14.33 2.77
CA PRO A 42 -15.07 -14.15 4.21
C PRO A 42 -13.73 -14.62 4.81
N ASP A 43 -13.22 -15.74 4.32
CA ASP A 43 -11.97 -16.36 4.80
C ASP A 43 -10.73 -15.49 4.59
N SER A 44 -10.74 -14.59 3.61
CA SER A 44 -9.65 -13.64 3.37
C SER A 44 -9.37 -12.76 4.59
N SER A 45 -10.37 -12.53 5.44
CA SER A 45 -10.25 -11.70 6.65
C SER A 45 -9.36 -12.33 7.73
N THR A 46 -9.19 -13.64 7.73
CA THR A 46 -8.42 -14.38 8.74
C THR A 46 -6.91 -14.27 8.54
N HIS A 47 -6.46 -13.89 7.34
CA HIS A 47 -5.04 -13.81 7.03
C HIS A 47 -4.36 -12.66 7.80
N PRO A 48 -3.29 -12.95 8.56
CA PRO A 48 -2.69 -11.98 9.48
C PRO A 48 -1.93 -10.86 8.77
N ALA A 49 -1.35 -11.13 7.59
CA ALA A 49 -0.46 -10.22 6.86
C ALA A 49 -1.06 -9.76 5.51
N LYS A 50 -2.36 -9.43 5.49
CA LYS A 50 -3.06 -9.01 4.26
C LYS A 50 -2.80 -7.54 3.91
N MET A 51 -2.54 -7.29 2.63
CA MET A 51 -2.42 -5.94 2.06
C MET A 51 -3.79 -5.25 1.97
N LEU A 52 -3.83 -3.94 2.24
CA LEU A 52 -5.01 -3.11 2.00
C LEU A 52 -5.30 -2.97 0.49
N PRO A 53 -6.54 -3.21 0.02
CA PRO A 53 -6.90 -3.11 -1.40
C PRO A 53 -6.57 -1.77 -2.05
N ALA A 54 -6.66 -0.65 -1.33
CA ALA A 54 -6.33 0.67 -1.86
C ALA A 54 -4.84 0.80 -2.26
N ILE A 55 -3.92 0.07 -1.60
CA ILE A 55 -2.50 0.04 -1.98
C ILE A 55 -2.37 -0.62 -3.36
N ALA A 56 -2.93 -1.83 -3.52
CA ALA A 56 -2.89 -2.56 -4.79
C ALA A 56 -3.52 -1.75 -5.92
N ARG A 57 -4.71 -1.18 -5.67
CA ARG A 57 -5.41 -0.34 -6.65
C ARG A 57 -4.54 0.81 -7.12
N HIS A 58 -3.93 1.57 -6.19
CA HIS A 58 -3.09 2.71 -6.53
C HIS A 58 -1.91 2.32 -7.43
N VAL A 59 -1.19 1.26 -7.05
CA VAL A 59 -0.06 0.74 -7.83
C VAL A 59 -0.52 0.31 -9.23
N ILE A 60 -1.56 -0.52 -9.30
CA ILE A 60 -2.08 -1.05 -10.56
C ILE A 60 -2.55 0.08 -11.46
N THR A 61 -3.32 1.05 -10.95
CA THR A 61 -3.82 2.18 -11.75
C THR A 61 -2.71 3.10 -12.24
N THR A 62 -1.63 3.24 -11.47
CA THR A 62 -0.52 4.14 -11.79
C THR A 62 0.45 3.53 -12.80
N PHE A 63 0.73 2.24 -12.67
CA PHE A 63 1.85 1.60 -13.39
C PHE A 63 1.44 0.60 -14.45
N THR A 64 0.14 0.40 -14.69
CA THR A 64 -0.35 -0.52 -15.74
C THR A 64 -1.49 0.08 -16.53
N ARG A 65 -1.70 -0.43 -17.75
CA ARG A 65 -2.79 -0.08 -18.66
C ARG A 65 -3.88 -1.15 -18.66
N LEU A 66 -5.02 -0.81 -19.29
CA LEU A 66 -6.12 -1.77 -19.47
C LEU A 66 -5.63 -3.01 -20.25
N GLY A 67 -5.99 -4.20 -19.79
CA GLY A 67 -5.62 -5.47 -20.41
C GLY A 67 -4.18 -5.93 -20.15
N GLU A 68 -3.30 -5.08 -19.59
CA GLU A 68 -1.96 -5.52 -19.21
C GLU A 68 -1.98 -6.58 -18.11
N LEU A 69 -0.93 -7.39 -18.08
CA LEU A 69 -0.77 -8.46 -17.11
C LEU A 69 -0.24 -7.91 -15.77
N VAL A 70 -0.95 -8.23 -14.71
CA VAL A 70 -0.49 -8.10 -13.32
C VAL A 70 -0.27 -9.50 -12.75
N GLY A 71 0.96 -9.80 -12.37
CA GLY A 71 1.32 -11.06 -11.71
C GLY A 71 1.78 -10.83 -10.27
N ASP A 72 1.42 -11.75 -9.37
CA ASP A 72 1.85 -11.72 -7.98
C ASP A 72 2.34 -13.10 -7.51
N PRO A 73 3.67 -13.35 -7.45
CA PRO A 73 4.22 -14.63 -7.04
C PRO A 73 3.99 -14.94 -5.55
N MET A 74 3.60 -13.95 -4.75
CA MET A 74 3.35 -14.05 -3.31
C MET A 74 1.91 -13.63 -2.99
N CYS A 75 0.96 -14.02 -3.83
CA CYS A 75 -0.39 -13.45 -3.85
C CYS A 75 -1.17 -13.54 -2.53
N GLY A 76 -0.83 -14.48 -1.63
CA GLY A 76 -1.47 -14.62 -0.33
C GLY A 76 -2.99 -14.80 -0.46
N ILE A 77 -3.78 -13.85 0.07
CA ILE A 77 -5.24 -13.84 -0.12
C ILE A 77 -5.71 -13.33 -1.49
N GLY A 78 -4.79 -13.03 -2.40
CA GLY A 78 -5.05 -12.59 -3.76
C GLY A 78 -5.35 -11.10 -3.94
N THR A 79 -5.05 -10.23 -2.96
CA THR A 79 -5.38 -8.78 -3.04
C THR A 79 -4.92 -8.14 -4.35
N THR A 80 -3.68 -8.40 -4.78
CA THR A 80 -3.14 -7.87 -6.03
C THR A 80 -3.97 -8.32 -7.24
N LEU A 81 -4.30 -9.61 -7.30
CA LEU A 81 -5.00 -10.21 -8.43
C LEU A 81 -6.48 -9.78 -8.48
N VAL A 82 -7.16 -9.73 -7.33
CA VAL A 82 -8.55 -9.27 -7.22
C VAL A 82 -8.66 -7.81 -7.66
N GLU A 83 -7.80 -6.92 -7.16
CA GLU A 83 -7.82 -5.53 -7.58
C GLU A 83 -7.40 -5.35 -9.05
N ALA A 84 -6.50 -6.19 -9.58
CA ALA A 84 -6.15 -6.19 -11.00
C ALA A 84 -7.36 -6.47 -11.89
N VAL A 85 -8.13 -7.53 -11.58
CA VAL A 85 -9.36 -7.87 -12.31
C VAL A 85 -10.38 -6.73 -12.23
N HIS A 86 -10.62 -6.18 -11.04
CA HIS A 86 -11.54 -5.04 -10.88
C HIS A 86 -11.11 -3.79 -11.64
N ALA A 87 -9.81 -3.64 -11.87
CA ALA A 87 -9.26 -2.53 -12.61
C ALA A 87 -9.09 -2.85 -14.12
N GLY A 88 -9.58 -3.99 -14.60
CA GLY A 88 -9.58 -4.37 -16.01
C GLY A 88 -8.23 -4.87 -16.53
N ARG A 89 -7.39 -5.44 -15.66
CA ARG A 89 -6.10 -6.07 -16.01
C ARG A 89 -6.27 -7.58 -16.14
N ALA A 90 -5.40 -8.21 -16.92
CA ALA A 90 -5.22 -9.65 -16.83
C ALA A 90 -4.50 -9.97 -15.51
N ALA A 91 -4.94 -10.99 -14.79
CA ALA A 91 -4.37 -11.38 -13.50
C ALA A 91 -3.92 -12.85 -13.53
N ARG A 92 -2.68 -13.13 -13.10
CA ARG A 92 -2.11 -14.48 -13.06
C ARG A 92 -1.25 -14.72 -11.82
#